data_AF-A0A7C2L7H0-F1
#
_entry.id   AF-A0A7C2L7H0-F1
#
_cell.length_a   1.000
_cell.length_b   1.000
_cell.length_c   1.000
_cell.angle_alpha   90.00
_cell.angle_beta   90.00
_cell.angle_gamma   90.00
#
_symmetry.space_group_name_H-M   'P 1'
#
loop_
_entity.id
_entity.type
_entity.pdbx_description
1 polymer ?
#
loop_
_entity_poly.entity_id
_entity_poly.type
_entity_poly.pdbx_seq_one_letter_code
_entity_poly.pdbx_strand_id
1 'polypeptide(L)'
;ARKRGLECVVLHGASTHGEDLASELEAAKLADAVVSLSGETLCEGDTLGLAAACDGVTRAVALALEGGWNVVFVERVNGGMEDIPLQLADDVNGNAVIVDLHNSFDDPRPSPSPGDALHSSIAANVRSAIALARARACGGWRVGIASVEGRQGEEVGSAGVRVVTLARESCELLVAVYDANNALRGFRDRFYELSSKSCATILLATSDTHELTGARAGSTYCPLGSETSPDVAWTLVAELHQRSLQTSTPLRYRLRRLYADGRFLDPQKLEILSRRADKLLTALLLLLALLTLAFAAPLLT
;
A
#
# COMPACT_ATOMS: atom_id res chain seq x y z
N ALA A 1 -17.93 -7.44 -1.47
CA ALA A 1 -17.28 -8.59 -2.15
C ALA A 1 -17.84 -9.95 -1.68
N ARG A 2 -17.63 -10.36 -0.42
CA ARG A 2 -18.02 -11.70 0.09
C ARG A 2 -19.48 -12.10 -0.07
N LYS A 3 -20.43 -11.18 0.17
CA LYS A 3 -21.87 -11.45 -0.05
C LYS A 3 -22.19 -11.85 -1.50
N ARG A 4 -21.28 -11.54 -2.44
CA ARG A 4 -21.36 -11.91 -3.86
C ARG A 4 -20.39 -13.04 -4.24
N GLY A 5 -19.79 -13.73 -3.26
CA GLY A 5 -18.83 -14.81 -3.49
C GLY A 5 -17.47 -14.34 -4.04
N LEU A 6 -17.15 -13.05 -3.94
CA LEU A 6 -15.87 -12.51 -4.42
C LEU A 6 -14.85 -12.42 -3.28
N GLU A 7 -13.66 -12.96 -3.52
CA GLU A 7 -12.46 -12.66 -2.76
C GLU A 7 -11.85 -11.37 -3.30
N CYS A 8 -11.48 -10.46 -2.40
CA CYS A 8 -11.00 -9.13 -2.75
C CYS A 8 -9.74 -8.82 -1.97
N VAL A 9 -8.75 -8.26 -2.66
CA VAL A 9 -7.52 -7.71 -2.09
C VAL A 9 -7.48 -6.25 -2.52
N VAL A 10 -7.21 -5.36 -1.57
CA VAL A 10 -7.11 -3.92 -1.78
C VAL A 10 -5.66 -3.54 -1.60
N LEU A 11 -5.12 -2.79 -2.55
CA LEU A 11 -3.73 -2.33 -2.57
C LEU A 11 -3.74 -0.80 -2.64
N HIS A 12 -2.74 -0.17 -2.03
CA HIS A 12 -2.53 1.26 -2.17
C HIS A 12 -2.02 1.59 -3.58
N GLY A 13 -2.73 2.46 -4.28
CA GLY A 13 -2.36 2.92 -5.62
C GLY A 13 -1.43 4.12 -5.54
N ALA A 14 -0.90 4.56 -6.68
CA ALA A 14 -0.26 5.88 -6.74
C ALA A 14 -1.31 6.97 -6.48
N SER A 15 -1.24 7.58 -5.31
CA SER A 15 -2.11 8.62 -4.80
C SER A 15 -1.37 9.39 -3.71
N THR A 16 -1.90 10.52 -3.29
CA THR A 16 -1.50 11.25 -2.09
C THR A 16 -2.73 11.39 -1.19
N HIS A 17 -2.58 11.96 0.00
CA HIS A 17 -3.72 12.32 0.86
C HIS A 17 -4.76 13.24 0.19
N GLY A 18 -4.43 13.90 -0.94
CA GLY A 18 -5.39 14.68 -1.71
C GLY A 18 -6.47 13.84 -2.39
N GLU A 19 -6.21 12.56 -2.60
CA GLU A 19 -7.13 11.60 -3.25
C GLU A 19 -7.96 10.81 -2.23
N ASP A 20 -7.84 11.09 -0.94
CA ASP A 20 -8.65 10.46 0.11
C ASP A 20 -10.11 10.87 0.01
N LEU A 21 -11.00 9.87 0.06
CA LEU A 21 -12.43 10.11 0.11
C LEU A 21 -12.82 10.75 1.45
N ALA A 22 -13.59 11.83 1.39
CA ALA A 22 -13.95 12.65 2.54
C ALA A 22 -14.90 11.97 3.53
N SER A 23 -15.44 10.78 3.21
CA SER A 23 -16.32 10.04 4.13
C SER A 23 -16.44 8.54 3.80
N GLU A 24 -16.78 7.75 4.81
CA GLU A 24 -17.10 6.33 4.70
C GLU A 24 -18.24 6.06 3.70
N LEU A 25 -19.22 6.96 3.59
CA LEU A 25 -20.33 6.83 2.65
C LEU A 25 -19.84 6.87 1.19
N GLU A 26 -18.88 7.76 0.88
CA GLU A 26 -18.28 7.84 -0.45
C GLU A 26 -17.43 6.60 -0.74
N ALA A 27 -16.66 6.13 0.25
CA ALA A 27 -15.90 4.89 0.16
C ALA A 27 -16.81 3.67 -0.09
N ALA A 28 -17.96 3.59 0.59
CA ALA A 28 -18.93 2.53 0.41
C ALA A 28 -19.53 2.52 -1.01
N LYS A 29 -19.85 3.69 -1.57
CA LYS A 29 -20.33 3.81 -2.97
C LYS A 29 -19.28 3.33 -3.96
N LEU A 30 -18.03 3.75 -3.79
CA LEU A 30 -16.93 3.31 -4.64
C LEU A 30 -16.73 1.79 -4.54
N ALA A 31 -16.73 1.24 -3.32
CA ALA A 31 -16.60 -0.19 -3.10
C ALA A 31 -17.73 -0.99 -3.78
N ASP A 32 -18.97 -0.48 -3.73
CA ASP A 32 -20.10 -1.13 -4.40
C ASP A 32 -19.98 -1.08 -5.94
N ALA A 33 -19.48 0.03 -6.49
CA ALA A 33 -19.18 0.16 -7.91
C ALA A 33 -18.09 -0.84 -8.34
N VAL A 34 -16.98 -0.92 -7.60
CA VAL A 34 -15.89 -1.90 -7.83
C VAL A 34 -16.43 -3.33 -7.80
N VAL A 35 -17.20 -3.68 -6.77
CA VAL A 35 -17.76 -5.03 -6.56
C VAL A 35 -18.89 -5.35 -7.57
N SER A 36 -19.47 -4.35 -8.22
CA SER A 36 -20.39 -4.55 -9.35
C SER A 36 -19.70 -4.92 -10.65
N LEU A 37 -18.35 -4.88 -10.68
CA LEU A 37 -17.54 -5.12 -11.88
C LEU A 37 -17.91 -4.17 -13.04
N SER A 38 -18.47 -3.01 -12.71
CA SER A 38 -18.72 -1.91 -13.65
C SER A 38 -17.41 -1.29 -14.13
N GLY A 39 -17.40 -0.73 -15.33
CA GLY A 39 -16.26 0.00 -15.88
C GLY A 39 -15.80 -0.52 -17.23
N GLU A 40 -14.91 0.25 -17.83
CA GLU A 40 -14.26 -0.04 -19.11
C GLU A 40 -13.30 -1.22 -18.94
N THR A 41 -13.40 -2.23 -19.80
CA THR A 41 -12.39 -3.28 -19.90
C THR A 41 -11.20 -2.74 -20.68
N LEU A 42 -10.04 -2.65 -20.04
CA LEU A 42 -8.79 -2.18 -20.64
C LEU A 42 -8.05 -3.32 -21.35
N CYS A 43 -8.00 -4.50 -20.72
CA CYS A 43 -7.52 -5.73 -21.32
C CYS A 43 -8.08 -6.96 -20.59
N GLU A 44 -8.00 -8.11 -21.24
CA GLU A 44 -8.27 -9.42 -20.67
C GLU A 44 -7.36 -10.45 -21.32
N GLY A 45 -7.07 -11.54 -20.62
CA GLY A 45 -6.14 -12.55 -21.10
C GLY A 45 -5.85 -13.62 -20.06
N ASP A 46 -4.92 -14.50 -20.40
CA ASP A 46 -4.39 -15.55 -19.53
C ASP A 46 -2.84 -15.62 -19.57
N THR A 47 -2.23 -14.78 -20.40
CA THR A 47 -0.78 -14.62 -20.50
C THR A 47 -0.34 -13.39 -19.73
N LEU A 48 0.68 -13.55 -18.88
CA LEU A 48 1.38 -12.43 -18.25
C LEU A 48 2.89 -12.65 -18.26
N GLY A 49 3.62 -11.54 -18.22
CA GLY A 49 5.05 -11.52 -17.96
C GLY A 49 5.33 -11.05 -16.54
N LEU A 50 6.32 -11.64 -15.89
CA LEU A 50 6.77 -11.24 -14.55
C LEU A 50 8.27 -10.92 -14.58
N ALA A 51 8.63 -9.74 -14.10
CA ALA A 51 10.02 -9.36 -13.89
C ALA A 51 10.15 -8.30 -12.80
N ALA A 52 11.37 -8.17 -12.27
CA ALA A 52 11.73 -7.14 -11.32
C ALA A 52 12.93 -6.33 -11.83
N ALA A 53 13.00 -5.07 -11.42
CA ALA A 53 14.17 -4.21 -11.53
C ALA A 53 14.44 -3.56 -10.18
N CYS A 54 15.72 -3.44 -9.82
CA CYS A 54 16.16 -2.85 -8.56
C CYS A 54 17.52 -2.19 -8.76
N ASP A 55 17.69 -0.99 -8.23
CA ASP A 55 18.95 -0.23 -8.27
C ASP A 55 19.58 -0.07 -6.89
N GLY A 56 19.09 -0.82 -5.89
CA GLY A 56 19.49 -0.71 -4.49
C GLY A 56 18.84 0.46 -3.74
N VAL A 57 18.10 1.32 -4.43
CA VAL A 57 17.35 2.45 -3.85
C VAL A 57 15.87 2.13 -3.87
N THR A 58 15.34 1.75 -5.04
CA THR A 58 13.95 1.34 -5.24
C THR A 58 13.90 0.00 -5.95
N ARG A 59 12.75 -0.67 -5.85
CA ARG A 59 12.46 -1.91 -6.57
C ARG A 59 11.08 -1.81 -7.19
N ALA A 60 10.99 -2.25 -8.45
CA ALA A 60 9.74 -2.40 -9.16
C ALA A 60 9.57 -3.86 -9.59
N VAL A 61 8.38 -4.43 -9.36
CA VAL A 61 7.99 -5.74 -9.85
C VAL A 61 6.79 -5.56 -10.77
N ALA A 62 6.98 -5.87 -12.06
CA ALA A 62 5.97 -5.66 -13.08
C ALA A 62 5.29 -6.97 -13.49
N LEU A 63 3.97 -6.90 -13.61
CA LEU A 63 3.12 -7.83 -14.34
C LEU A 63 2.78 -7.19 -15.69
N ALA A 64 3.39 -7.68 -16.78
CA ALA A 64 3.06 -7.26 -18.13
C ALA A 64 1.86 -8.07 -18.63
N LEU A 65 0.76 -7.39 -18.94
CA LEU A 65 -0.48 -7.99 -19.43
C LEU A 65 -0.57 -7.86 -20.95
N GLU A 66 -1.50 -8.63 -21.52
CA GLU A 66 -1.95 -8.49 -22.90
C GLU A 66 -2.54 -7.08 -23.14
N GLY A 67 -2.51 -6.62 -24.40
CA GLY A 67 -2.91 -5.25 -24.74
C GLY A 67 -1.91 -4.18 -24.29
N GLY A 68 -0.75 -4.56 -23.75
CA GLY A 68 0.32 -3.64 -23.38
C GLY A 68 0.13 -2.96 -22.02
N TRP A 69 -0.92 -3.31 -21.28
CA TRP A 69 -1.17 -2.86 -19.90
C TRP A 69 -0.23 -3.55 -18.91
N ASN A 70 0.07 -2.88 -17.81
CA ASN A 70 0.95 -3.40 -16.77
C ASN A 70 0.39 -3.08 -15.39
N VAL A 71 0.64 -3.97 -14.43
CA VAL A 71 0.49 -3.68 -13.00
C VAL A 71 1.89 -3.72 -12.40
N VAL A 72 2.31 -2.65 -11.73
CA VAL A 72 3.69 -2.52 -11.23
C VAL A 72 3.69 -2.21 -9.75
N PHE A 73 4.21 -3.13 -8.97
CA PHE A 73 4.42 -2.96 -7.53
C PHE A 73 5.75 -2.25 -7.29
N VAL A 74 5.73 -1.20 -6.48
CA VAL A 74 6.88 -0.35 -6.21
C VAL A 74 7.14 -0.28 -4.71
N GLU A 75 8.41 -0.43 -4.32
CA GLU A 75 8.87 -0.17 -2.96
C GLU A 75 10.19 0.60 -2.94
N ARG A 76 10.42 1.29 -1.82
CA ARG A 76 11.72 1.88 -1.50
C ARG A 76 12.57 0.86 -0.76
N VAL A 77 13.63 0.34 -1.38
CA VAL A 77 14.50 -0.66 -0.74
C VAL A 77 15.36 -0.03 0.35
N ASN A 78 15.86 1.19 0.13
CA ASN A 78 16.77 1.85 1.07
C ASN A 78 16.30 3.26 1.44
N GLY A 79 15.99 3.49 2.72
CA GLY A 79 15.45 4.76 3.24
C GLY A 79 13.93 4.73 3.42
N GLY A 80 13.36 5.82 3.96
CA GLY A 80 11.92 6.01 3.99
C GLY A 80 11.34 6.51 2.68
N MET A 81 10.02 6.45 2.56
CA MET A 81 9.28 7.03 1.43
C MET A 81 7.84 7.35 1.85
N GLU A 82 7.37 8.54 1.49
CA GLU A 82 5.94 8.91 1.51
C GLU A 82 5.27 8.47 0.20
N ASP A 83 3.95 8.64 0.10
CA ASP A 83 3.16 8.13 -1.03
C ASP A 83 3.71 8.46 -2.41
N ILE A 84 3.58 7.48 -3.31
CA ILE A 84 3.89 7.66 -4.73
C ILE A 84 2.78 8.51 -5.39
N PRO A 85 3.07 9.71 -5.90
CA PRO A 85 2.06 10.58 -6.45
C PRO A 85 1.60 10.10 -7.84
N LEU A 86 0.35 10.37 -8.18
CA LEU A 86 -0.28 9.91 -9.43
C LEU A 86 0.49 10.31 -10.69
N GLN A 87 1.16 11.48 -10.68
CA GLN A 87 1.94 11.96 -11.82
C GLN A 87 3.04 10.97 -12.26
N LEU A 88 3.56 10.13 -11.35
CA LEU A 88 4.53 9.11 -11.72
C LEU A 88 3.96 8.12 -12.76
N ALA A 89 2.66 7.80 -12.69
CA ALA A 89 2.02 6.91 -13.65
C ALA A 89 2.02 7.52 -15.07
N ASP A 90 1.93 8.85 -15.17
CA ASP A 90 2.01 9.57 -16.44
C ASP A 90 3.44 9.53 -17.02
N ASP A 91 4.46 9.63 -16.16
CA ASP A 91 5.88 9.68 -16.55
C ASP A 91 6.48 8.34 -17.02
N VAL A 92 5.81 7.21 -16.73
CA VAL A 92 6.28 5.86 -17.08
C VAL A 92 5.60 5.26 -18.32
N ASN A 93 4.87 6.09 -19.07
CA ASN A 93 4.12 5.77 -20.30
C ASN A 93 2.84 4.94 -20.05
N GLY A 94 1.70 5.54 -20.39
CA GLY A 94 0.43 5.50 -19.64
C GLY A 94 -0.42 4.23 -19.59
N ASN A 95 0.13 3.05 -19.91
CA ASN A 95 -0.58 1.79 -19.73
C ASN A 95 -0.04 1.03 -18.51
N ALA A 96 0.08 1.71 -17.37
CA ALA A 96 0.59 1.13 -16.13
C ALA A 96 -0.30 1.54 -14.95
N VAL A 97 -0.68 0.55 -14.14
CA VAL A 97 -1.23 0.74 -12.81
C VAL A 97 -0.09 0.62 -11.82
N ILE A 98 0.24 1.72 -11.14
CA ILE A 98 1.26 1.73 -10.10
C ILE A 98 0.63 1.36 -8.77
N VAL A 99 1.20 0.36 -8.12
CA VAL A 99 0.88 -0.08 -6.77
C VAL A 99 2.03 0.33 -5.89
N ASP A 100 1.78 1.24 -4.96
CA ASP A 100 2.72 1.57 -3.90
C ASP A 100 2.58 0.52 -2.81
N LEU A 101 3.66 -0.22 -2.53
CA LEU A 101 3.66 -1.24 -1.49
C LEU A 101 3.54 -0.63 -0.08
N HIS A 102 3.82 0.66 0.06
CA HIS A 102 3.57 1.43 1.28
C HIS A 102 4.15 0.73 2.54
N ASN A 103 5.39 0.25 2.39
CA ASN A 103 6.05 -0.68 3.32
C ASN A 103 7.42 -0.19 3.83
N SER A 104 7.64 1.13 3.78
CA SER A 104 8.96 1.73 4.01
C SER A 104 8.86 2.98 4.88
N PHE A 105 8.13 2.89 5.97
CA PHE A 105 8.08 3.94 6.98
C PHE A 105 9.41 4.00 7.75
N ASP A 106 10.22 5.04 7.51
CA ASP A 106 11.41 5.38 8.30
C ASP A 106 11.92 6.80 8.00
N ASP A 107 12.41 7.56 8.97
CA ASP A 107 12.89 8.93 8.72
C ASP A 107 14.31 8.97 8.10
N PRO A 108 14.59 9.85 7.12
CA PRO A 108 13.66 10.75 6.45
C PRO A 108 12.77 10.02 5.42
N ARG A 109 11.53 10.52 5.29
CA ARG A 109 10.53 10.04 4.32
C ARG A 109 10.27 11.11 3.28
N PRO A 110 11.07 11.18 2.21
CA PRO A 110 10.77 12.09 1.11
C PRO A 110 9.59 11.56 0.28
N SER A 111 8.74 12.47 -0.19
CA SER A 111 7.81 12.16 -1.27
C SER A 111 8.57 12.11 -2.61
N PRO A 112 8.32 11.11 -3.48
CA PRO A 112 8.93 11.00 -4.81
C PRO A 112 8.37 12.03 -5.80
N SER A 113 8.66 13.30 -5.56
CA SER A 113 8.17 14.43 -6.35
C SER A 113 8.83 14.48 -7.75
N PRO A 114 8.09 14.92 -8.79
CA PRO A 114 8.64 15.06 -10.13
C PRO A 114 9.92 15.89 -10.17
N GLY A 115 10.95 15.36 -10.82
CA GLY A 115 12.28 15.99 -10.93
C GLY A 115 13.30 15.54 -9.89
N ASP A 116 12.87 14.88 -8.80
CA ASP A 116 13.79 14.42 -7.77
C ASP A 116 14.47 13.09 -8.13
N ALA A 117 15.60 12.82 -7.47
CA ALA A 117 16.38 11.59 -7.69
C ALA A 117 15.58 10.32 -7.36
N LEU A 118 14.75 10.37 -6.32
CA LEU A 118 13.88 9.25 -5.95
C LEU A 118 12.84 8.98 -7.04
N HIS A 119 12.13 10.01 -7.50
CA HIS A 119 11.18 9.88 -8.60
C HIS A 119 11.85 9.29 -9.85
N SER A 120 13.04 9.78 -10.20
CA SER A 120 13.82 9.28 -11.34
C SER A 120 14.20 7.80 -11.20
N SER A 121 14.61 7.38 -10.00
CA SER A 121 14.92 5.99 -9.66
C SER A 121 13.69 5.09 -9.83
N ILE A 122 12.54 5.49 -9.27
CA ILE A 122 11.29 4.74 -9.41
C ILE A 122 10.92 4.63 -10.90
N ALA A 123 10.86 5.74 -11.61
CA ALA A 123 10.45 5.75 -13.01
C ALA A 123 11.37 4.88 -13.90
N ALA A 124 12.69 4.90 -13.63
CA ALA A 124 13.64 4.04 -14.32
C ALA A 124 13.42 2.56 -14.03
N ASN A 125 13.23 2.19 -12.76
CA ASN A 125 12.97 0.79 -12.37
C ASN A 125 11.62 0.30 -12.89
N VAL A 126 10.57 1.12 -12.87
CA VAL A 126 9.26 0.78 -13.45
C VAL A 126 9.40 0.48 -14.94
N ARG A 127 10.04 1.37 -15.72
CA ARG A 127 10.25 1.16 -17.16
C ARG A 127 11.08 -0.10 -17.45
N SER A 128 12.13 -0.32 -16.66
CA SER A 128 13.00 -1.51 -16.78
C SER A 128 12.24 -2.80 -16.47
N ALA A 129 11.49 -2.83 -15.36
CA ALA A 129 10.68 -3.98 -14.96
C ALA A 129 9.62 -4.30 -16.02
N ILE A 130 8.92 -3.30 -16.56
CA ILE A 130 7.94 -3.48 -17.66
C ILE A 130 8.61 -4.09 -18.89
N ALA A 131 9.74 -3.54 -19.33
CA ALA A 131 10.45 -4.04 -20.52
C ALA A 131 10.87 -5.52 -20.35
N LEU A 132 11.43 -5.86 -19.18
CA LEU A 132 11.83 -7.22 -18.84
C LEU A 132 10.62 -8.16 -18.73
N ALA A 133 9.52 -7.71 -18.12
CA ALA A 133 8.31 -8.50 -17.95
C ALA A 133 7.69 -8.83 -19.31
N ARG A 134 7.57 -7.84 -20.21
CA ARG A 134 7.06 -8.04 -21.58
C ARG A 134 7.87 -9.08 -22.36
N ALA A 135 9.19 -9.05 -22.24
CA ALA A 135 10.07 -10.05 -22.88
C ALA A 135 9.89 -11.48 -22.32
N ARG A 136 9.23 -11.62 -21.17
CA ARG A 136 8.99 -12.90 -20.46
C ARG A 136 7.51 -13.28 -20.43
N ALA A 137 6.66 -12.64 -21.24
CA ALA A 137 5.24 -12.93 -21.28
C ALA A 137 4.98 -14.38 -21.71
N CYS A 138 4.18 -15.10 -20.92
CA CYS A 138 3.81 -16.48 -21.19
C CYS A 138 2.48 -16.86 -20.49
N GLY A 139 1.81 -17.88 -21.01
CA GLY A 139 0.65 -18.50 -20.36
C GLY A 139 1.02 -19.52 -19.29
N GLY A 140 0.03 -20.25 -18.79
CA GLY A 140 0.23 -21.36 -17.83
C GLY A 140 0.35 -20.93 -16.37
N TRP A 141 0.08 -19.66 -16.07
CA TRP A 141 0.01 -19.15 -14.71
C TRP A 141 -1.19 -19.73 -13.96
N ARG A 142 -1.03 -19.90 -12.66
CA ARG A 142 -2.10 -20.16 -11.70
C ARG A 142 -2.19 -19.02 -10.72
N VAL A 143 -3.40 -18.73 -10.25
CA VAL A 143 -3.67 -17.72 -9.22
C VAL A 143 -4.37 -18.37 -8.03
N GLY A 144 -3.91 -18.04 -6.83
CA GLY A 144 -4.54 -18.43 -5.58
C GLY A 144 -4.65 -17.23 -4.65
N ILE A 145 -5.72 -17.20 -3.85
CA ILE A 145 -5.93 -16.18 -2.83
C ILE A 145 -6.22 -16.89 -1.51
N ALA A 146 -5.66 -16.38 -0.42
CA ALA A 146 -6.01 -16.82 0.92
C ALA A 146 -6.07 -15.63 1.87
N SER A 147 -6.85 -15.74 2.93
CA SER A 147 -7.04 -14.66 3.89
C SER A 147 -7.29 -15.15 5.31
N VAL A 148 -6.92 -14.30 6.26
CA VAL A 148 -7.39 -14.30 7.64
C VAL A 148 -7.97 -12.91 7.91
N GLU A 149 -9.24 -12.87 8.30
CA GLU A 149 -9.93 -11.61 8.61
C GLU A 149 -9.84 -11.28 10.09
N GLY A 150 -10.15 -10.02 10.41
CA GLY A 150 -10.24 -9.54 11.76
C GLY A 150 -9.03 -8.71 12.17
N ARG A 151 -9.30 -7.79 13.08
CA ARG A 151 -8.31 -6.89 13.63
C ARG A 151 -7.24 -7.66 14.42
N GLN A 152 -6.00 -7.22 14.34
CA GLN A 152 -4.89 -7.76 15.13
C GLN A 152 -4.15 -6.60 15.79
N GLY A 153 -4.27 -6.50 17.11
CA GLY A 153 -3.74 -5.37 17.88
C GLY A 153 -4.29 -4.03 17.40
N GLU A 154 -3.43 -3.02 17.43
CA GLU A 154 -3.72 -1.65 16.95
C GLU A 154 -3.12 -1.37 15.55
N GLU A 155 -2.54 -2.38 14.89
CA GLU A 155 -1.82 -2.23 13.62
C GLU A 155 -2.61 -2.75 12.40
N VAL A 156 -3.36 -3.85 12.58
CA VAL A 156 -4.10 -4.49 11.48
C VAL A 156 -5.60 -4.27 11.66
N GLY A 157 -6.19 -3.63 10.65
CA GLY A 157 -7.60 -3.32 10.49
C GLY A 157 -8.50 -4.54 10.26
N SER A 158 -9.78 -4.25 10.10
CA SER A 158 -10.85 -5.25 10.07
C SER A 158 -10.76 -6.20 8.89
N ALA A 159 -10.16 -5.77 7.78
CA ALA A 159 -10.00 -6.63 6.62
C ALA A 159 -8.91 -7.69 6.87
N GLY A 160 -8.00 -7.52 7.82
CA GLY A 160 -7.00 -8.52 8.21
C GLY A 160 -5.87 -8.69 7.20
N VAL A 161 -5.40 -9.93 7.01
CA VAL A 161 -4.24 -10.26 6.16
C VAL A 161 -4.69 -11.11 4.97
N ARG A 162 -4.21 -10.74 3.77
CA ARG A 162 -4.48 -11.47 2.53
C ARG A 162 -3.21 -11.77 1.78
N VAL A 163 -3.21 -12.87 1.05
CA VAL A 163 -2.14 -13.18 0.10
C VAL A 163 -2.72 -13.44 -1.28
N VAL A 164 -2.03 -12.96 -2.31
CA VAL A 164 -2.27 -13.36 -3.70
C VAL A 164 -1.00 -14.03 -4.20
N THR A 165 -1.15 -15.24 -4.74
CA THR A 165 -0.04 -16.01 -5.29
C THR A 165 -0.26 -16.24 -6.76
N LEU A 166 0.72 -15.85 -7.57
CA LEU A 166 0.85 -16.21 -8.98
C LEU A 166 1.98 -17.22 -9.12
N ALA A 167 1.70 -18.39 -9.67
CA ALA A 167 2.67 -19.47 -9.79
C ALA A 167 2.70 -20.06 -11.20
N ARG A 168 3.92 -20.31 -11.70
CA ARG A 168 4.19 -21.03 -12.96
C ARG A 168 5.53 -21.75 -12.85
N GLU A 169 5.52 -23.09 -12.91
CA GLU A 169 6.73 -23.91 -12.85
C GLU A 169 7.61 -23.55 -11.63
N SER A 170 8.82 -23.03 -11.86
CA SER A 170 9.76 -22.57 -10.82
C SER A 170 9.67 -21.06 -10.54
N CYS A 171 8.69 -20.37 -11.10
CA CYS A 171 8.49 -18.93 -10.95
C CYS A 171 7.23 -18.67 -10.12
N GLU A 172 7.38 -17.91 -9.04
CA GLU A 172 6.29 -17.60 -8.13
C GLU A 172 6.38 -16.14 -7.67
N LEU A 173 5.24 -15.46 -7.62
CA LEU A 173 5.05 -14.16 -6.99
C LEU A 173 4.03 -14.32 -5.87
N LEU A 174 4.41 -13.94 -4.66
CA LEU A 174 3.55 -13.86 -3.49
C LEU A 174 3.43 -12.40 -3.06
N VAL A 175 2.23 -11.86 -3.10
CA VAL A 175 1.90 -10.53 -2.58
C VAL A 175 1.15 -10.70 -1.27
N ALA A 176 1.82 -10.39 -0.16
CA ALA A 176 1.22 -10.38 1.16
C ALA A 176 0.72 -8.97 1.48
N VAL A 177 -0.57 -8.82 1.68
CA VAL A 177 -1.24 -7.54 1.92
C VAL A 177 -1.81 -7.53 3.33
N TYR A 178 -1.29 -6.62 4.14
CA TYR A 178 -1.83 -6.32 5.45
C TYR A 178 -2.82 -5.17 5.33
N ASP A 179 -4.01 -5.32 5.92
CA ASP A 179 -4.91 -4.20 6.11
C ASP A 179 -4.38 -3.30 7.22
N ALA A 180 -3.32 -2.56 6.94
CA ALA A 180 -2.65 -1.66 7.86
C ALA A 180 -2.40 -0.32 7.15
N ASN A 181 -1.98 0.69 7.91
CA ASN A 181 -1.38 1.90 7.35
C ASN A 181 0.01 1.53 6.75
N ASN A 182 1.06 2.32 6.93
CA ASN A 182 2.40 1.97 6.49
C ASN A 182 3.03 0.82 7.29
N ALA A 183 4.05 0.15 6.73
CA ALA A 183 4.90 -0.79 7.47
C ALA A 183 6.27 -0.17 7.77
N LEU A 184 6.81 -0.43 8.96
CA LEU A 184 8.16 -0.01 9.33
C LEU A 184 9.19 -0.67 8.41
N ARG A 185 10.18 0.11 7.93
CA ARG A 185 11.25 -0.42 7.07
C ARG A 185 11.95 -1.63 7.70
N GLY A 186 12.31 -1.52 8.99
CA GLY A 186 12.97 -2.60 9.72
C GLY A 186 12.13 -3.88 9.84
N PHE A 187 10.81 -3.74 9.93
CA PHE A 187 9.89 -4.88 9.90
C PHE A 187 9.90 -5.57 8.53
N ARG A 188 9.78 -4.79 7.45
CA ARG A 188 9.85 -5.30 6.07
C ARG A 188 11.19 -6.00 5.80
N ASP A 189 12.31 -5.38 6.17
CA ASP A 189 13.63 -5.95 5.93
C ASP A 189 13.77 -7.31 6.61
N ARG A 190 13.36 -7.39 7.89
CA ARG A 190 13.38 -8.64 8.63
C ARG A 190 12.41 -9.69 8.05
N PHE A 191 11.24 -9.25 7.60
CA PHE A 191 10.27 -10.11 6.92
C PHE A 191 10.88 -10.73 5.64
N TYR A 192 11.57 -9.95 4.82
CA TYR A 192 12.25 -10.44 3.62
C TYR A 192 13.46 -11.34 3.93
N GLU A 193 14.19 -11.09 5.01
CA GLU A 193 15.24 -11.99 5.49
C GLU A 193 14.66 -13.37 5.86
N LEU A 194 13.56 -13.41 6.61
CA LEU A 194 12.88 -14.64 7.00
C LEU A 194 12.35 -15.40 5.80
N SER A 195 11.88 -14.66 4.80
CA SER A 195 11.31 -15.22 3.58
C SER A 195 12.37 -15.57 2.51
N SER A 196 13.65 -15.26 2.73
CA SER A 196 14.75 -15.44 1.76
C SER A 196 14.98 -16.89 1.30
N LYS A 197 14.53 -17.87 2.10
CA LYS A 197 14.58 -19.29 1.75
C LYS A 197 13.43 -19.73 0.85
N SER A 198 12.43 -18.86 0.63
CA SER A 198 11.36 -19.10 -0.32
C SER A 198 11.90 -19.02 -1.75
N CYS A 199 11.40 -19.88 -2.63
CA CYS A 199 11.66 -19.77 -4.07
C CYS A 199 10.83 -18.65 -4.73
N ALA A 200 9.95 -18.01 -3.96
CA ALA A 200 9.05 -16.97 -4.44
C ALA A 200 9.69 -15.59 -4.46
N THR A 201 9.28 -14.78 -5.44
CA THR A 201 9.37 -13.33 -5.34
C THR A 201 8.31 -12.87 -4.35
N ILE A 202 8.71 -12.34 -3.19
CA ILE A 202 7.78 -11.93 -2.13
C ILE A 202 7.71 -10.41 -2.09
N LEU A 203 6.49 -9.90 -1.97
CA LEU A 203 6.16 -8.50 -1.78
C LEU A 203 5.32 -8.35 -0.51
N LEU A 204 5.76 -7.50 0.40
CA LEU A 204 4.96 -7.04 1.53
C LEU A 204 4.28 -5.73 1.12
N ALA A 205 2.96 -5.69 1.17
CA ALA A 205 2.17 -4.49 0.90
C ALA A 205 1.26 -4.19 2.09
N THR A 206 0.84 -2.93 2.18
CA THR A 206 -0.29 -2.54 3.02
C THR A 206 -1.42 -1.94 2.18
N SER A 207 -2.63 -1.91 2.74
CA SER A 207 -3.78 -1.26 2.09
C SER A 207 -3.77 0.27 2.26
N ASP A 208 -2.87 0.77 3.11
CA ASP A 208 -2.89 2.12 3.67
C ASP A 208 -4.23 2.49 4.32
N THR A 209 -4.78 1.56 5.12
CA THR A 209 -6.02 1.85 5.85
C THR A 209 -5.77 2.82 7.00
N HIS A 210 -6.70 3.77 7.16
CA HIS A 210 -6.74 4.69 8.29
C HIS A 210 -7.76 4.27 9.37
N GLU A 211 -8.26 3.03 9.32
CA GLU A 211 -9.29 2.52 10.25
C GLU A 211 -8.88 2.65 11.74
N LEU A 212 -7.59 2.51 12.03
CA LEU A 212 -7.03 2.56 13.39
C LEU A 212 -6.23 3.85 13.67
N THR A 213 -6.24 4.82 12.74
CA THR A 213 -5.63 6.14 12.95
C THR A 213 -6.28 6.84 14.15
N GLY A 214 -5.48 7.35 15.07
CA GLY A 214 -5.95 7.99 16.30
C GLY A 214 -6.59 7.05 17.33
N ALA A 215 -6.51 5.72 17.15
CA ALA A 215 -6.99 4.75 18.16
C ALA A 215 -6.21 4.86 19.49
N ARG A 216 -4.95 5.30 19.43
CA ARG A 216 -4.08 5.52 20.58
C ARG A 216 -3.87 7.00 20.85
N ALA A 217 -4.19 7.45 22.06
CA ALA A 217 -3.95 8.82 22.48
C ALA A 217 -2.46 9.21 22.36
N GLY A 218 -2.17 10.31 21.67
CA GLY A 218 -0.81 10.82 21.49
C GLY A 218 -0.02 10.19 20.33
N SER A 219 -0.61 9.27 19.57
CA SER A 219 -0.07 8.81 18.28
C SER A 219 -1.01 9.19 17.15
N THR A 220 -0.47 9.60 16.00
CA THR A 220 -1.25 9.77 14.77
C THR A 220 -1.73 8.41 14.25
N TYR A 221 -0.86 7.41 14.16
CA TYR A 221 -1.20 6.01 13.82
C TYR A 221 -0.10 5.03 14.29
N CYS A 222 -0.38 3.73 14.23
CA CYS A 222 0.56 2.66 14.58
C CYS A 222 0.93 1.89 13.31
N PRO A 223 2.11 2.14 12.69
CA PRO A 223 2.51 1.41 11.49
C PRO A 223 2.76 -0.07 11.80
N LEU A 224 2.56 -0.92 10.81
CA LEU A 224 2.81 -2.35 10.92
C LEU A 224 4.28 -2.62 11.32
N GLY A 225 4.46 -3.38 12.40
CA GLY A 225 5.77 -3.77 12.93
C GLY A 225 6.23 -2.95 14.14
N SER A 226 5.37 -2.05 14.64
CA SER A 226 5.54 -1.39 15.93
C SER A 226 5.35 -2.36 17.10
N GLU A 227 4.42 -3.31 16.97
CA GLU A 227 4.07 -4.32 17.98
C GLU A 227 4.20 -5.75 17.41
N THR A 228 3.71 -5.98 16.19
CA THR A 228 3.79 -7.29 15.53
C THR A 228 5.24 -7.66 15.23
N SER A 229 5.67 -8.83 15.69
CA SER A 229 7.01 -9.32 15.35
C SER A 229 7.07 -9.85 13.90
N PRO A 230 8.18 -9.63 13.18
CA PRO A 230 8.36 -10.15 11.82
C PRO A 230 8.21 -11.68 11.72
N ASP A 231 8.63 -12.43 12.75
CA ASP A 231 8.52 -13.89 12.78
C ASP A 231 7.07 -14.38 12.85
N VAL A 232 6.22 -13.72 13.66
CA VAL A 232 4.78 -14.03 13.73
C VAL A 232 4.10 -13.68 12.41
N ALA A 233 4.42 -12.50 11.85
CA ALA A 233 3.91 -12.06 10.57
C ALA A 233 4.26 -13.03 9.44
N TRP A 234 5.54 -13.43 9.34
CA TRP A 234 5.98 -14.39 8.34
C TRP A 234 5.32 -15.77 8.52
N THR A 235 5.16 -16.24 9.75
CA THR A 235 4.49 -17.52 10.02
C THR A 235 3.07 -17.53 9.47
N LEU A 236 2.31 -16.46 9.72
CA LEU A 236 0.96 -16.28 9.18
C LEU A 236 0.97 -16.24 7.64
N VAL A 237 1.86 -15.46 7.05
CA VAL A 237 1.96 -15.36 5.58
C VAL A 237 2.35 -16.69 4.95
N ALA A 238 3.27 -17.44 5.56
CA ALA A 238 3.68 -18.75 5.08
C ALA A 238 2.51 -19.76 5.09
N GLU A 239 1.68 -19.74 6.14
CA GLU A 239 0.46 -20.56 6.19
C GLU A 239 -0.55 -20.16 5.10
N LEU A 240 -0.82 -18.86 4.97
CA LEU A 240 -1.70 -18.33 3.94
C LEU A 240 -1.19 -18.66 2.54
N HIS A 241 0.12 -18.58 2.33
CA HIS A 241 0.76 -18.92 1.08
C HIS A 241 0.49 -20.39 0.71
N GLN A 242 0.70 -21.34 1.64
CA GLN A 242 0.37 -22.75 1.39
C GLN A 242 -1.11 -22.96 1.05
N ARG A 243 -2.02 -22.29 1.76
CA ARG A 243 -3.47 -22.34 1.47
C ARG A 243 -3.81 -21.77 0.09
N SER A 244 -3.15 -20.69 -0.33
CA SER A 244 -3.36 -20.08 -1.64
C SER A 244 -2.89 -21.01 -2.78
N LEU A 245 -1.78 -21.74 -2.59
CA LEU A 245 -1.30 -22.72 -3.57
C LEU A 245 -2.27 -23.91 -3.71
N GLN A 246 -2.79 -24.41 -2.59
CA GLN A 246 -3.75 -25.53 -2.56
C GLN A 246 -5.07 -25.19 -3.25
N THR A 247 -5.49 -23.93 -3.20
CA THR A 247 -6.73 -23.43 -3.81
C THR A 247 -6.51 -22.74 -5.16
N SER A 248 -5.28 -22.79 -5.68
CA SER A 248 -4.94 -22.11 -6.92
C SER A 248 -5.73 -22.65 -8.11
N THR A 249 -6.06 -21.78 -9.05
CA THR A 249 -6.76 -22.11 -10.29
C THR A 249 -6.00 -21.56 -11.50
N PRO A 250 -6.19 -22.09 -12.72
CA PRO A 250 -5.62 -21.49 -13.92
C PRO A 250 -5.97 -20.00 -14.02
N LEU A 251 -4.98 -19.16 -14.27
CA LEU A 251 -5.16 -17.72 -14.33
C LEU A 251 -6.00 -17.33 -15.54
N ARG A 252 -7.01 -16.48 -15.29
CA ARG A 252 -7.58 -15.56 -16.27
C ARG A 252 -7.72 -14.22 -15.59
N TYR A 253 -7.38 -13.16 -16.30
CA TYR A 253 -7.50 -11.80 -15.78
C TYR A 253 -8.34 -10.93 -16.70
N ARG A 254 -8.87 -9.88 -16.08
CA ARG A 254 -9.48 -8.75 -16.76
C ARG A 254 -9.10 -7.50 -15.99
N LEU A 255 -8.42 -6.57 -16.65
CA LEU A 255 -8.15 -5.25 -16.12
C LEU A 255 -9.31 -4.33 -16.48
N ARG A 256 -9.90 -3.69 -15.47
CA ARG A 256 -10.97 -2.71 -15.65
C ARG A 256 -10.59 -1.37 -15.06
N ARG A 257 -11.05 -0.31 -15.71
CA ARG A 257 -11.01 1.06 -15.19
C ARG A 257 -12.43 1.56 -14.98
N LEU A 258 -12.64 2.15 -13.82
CA LEU A 258 -13.87 2.85 -13.50
C LEU A 258 -13.53 4.26 -13.04
N TYR A 259 -14.39 5.19 -13.41
CA TYR A 259 -14.33 6.56 -12.92
C TYR A 259 -15.50 6.72 -11.94
N ALA A 260 -15.21 7.26 -10.77
CA ALA A 260 -16.19 7.56 -9.76
C ALA A 260 -16.03 9.00 -9.33
N ASP A 261 -17.13 9.75 -9.38
CA ASP A 261 -17.18 11.07 -8.77
C ASP A 261 -17.29 10.89 -7.25
N GLY A 262 -16.41 11.58 -6.52
CA GLY A 262 -16.35 11.53 -5.07
C GLY A 262 -16.08 12.91 -4.49
N ARG A 263 -16.37 13.04 -3.19
CA ARG A 263 -15.85 14.18 -2.42
C ARG A 263 -14.52 13.77 -1.82
N PHE A 264 -13.50 14.57 -2.11
CA PHE A 264 -12.13 14.33 -1.66
C PHE A 264 -11.74 15.32 -0.57
N LEU A 265 -10.74 14.95 0.23
CA LEU A 265 -10.11 15.88 1.14
C LEU A 265 -9.36 16.96 0.35
N ASP A 266 -9.49 18.21 0.77
CA ASP A 266 -8.79 19.33 0.17
C ASP A 266 -7.47 19.54 0.94
N PRO A 267 -6.31 19.15 0.37
CA PRO A 267 -5.04 19.18 1.09
C PRO A 267 -4.65 20.60 1.54
N GLN A 268 -5.03 21.64 0.79
CA GLN A 268 -4.78 23.02 1.20
C GLN A 268 -5.62 23.40 2.43
N LYS A 269 -6.89 22.98 2.47
CA LYS A 269 -7.74 23.22 3.64
C LYS A 269 -7.30 22.41 4.86
N LEU A 270 -6.83 21.19 4.68
CA LEU A 270 -6.25 20.38 5.76
C LEU A 270 -5.02 21.07 6.36
N GLU A 271 -4.13 21.60 5.52
CA GLU A 271 -2.94 22.33 6.00
C GLU A 271 -3.31 23.63 6.74
N ILE A 272 -4.35 24.34 6.29
CA ILE A 272 -4.88 25.51 7.00
C ILE A 272 -5.49 25.11 8.35
N LEU A 273 -6.23 24.00 8.40
CA LEU A 273 -6.83 23.47 9.63
C LEU A 273 -5.75 23.06 10.63
N SER A 274 -4.74 22.29 10.21
CA SER A 274 -3.59 21.89 11.03
C SER A 274 -2.87 23.12 11.62
N ARG A 275 -2.51 24.10 10.77
CA ARG A 275 -1.88 25.35 11.25
C ARG A 275 -2.73 26.13 12.25
N ARG A 276 -4.06 26.09 12.13
CA ARG A 276 -4.97 26.74 13.09
C ARG A 276 -5.05 25.95 14.40
N ALA A 277 -5.11 24.63 14.34
CA ALA A 277 -5.10 23.77 15.51
C ALA A 277 -3.83 23.95 16.33
N ASP A 278 -2.66 24.00 15.68
CA ASP A 278 -1.37 24.22 16.35
C ASP A 278 -1.31 25.56 17.07
N LYS A 279 -1.80 26.63 16.42
CA LYS A 279 -1.88 27.97 17.03
C LYS A 279 -2.80 27.98 18.24
N LEU A 280 -3.95 27.32 18.16
CA LEU A 280 -4.90 27.22 19.27
C LEU A 280 -4.31 26.44 20.44
N LEU A 281 -3.65 25.30 20.17
CA LEU A 281 -3.00 24.49 21.19
C LEU A 281 -1.88 25.28 21.90
N THR A 282 -1.05 25.99 21.13
CA THR A 282 0.02 26.84 21.66
C THR A 282 -0.55 27.95 22.55
N ALA A 283 -1.63 28.61 22.11
CA ALA A 283 -2.29 29.65 22.90
C ALA A 283 -2.90 29.10 24.20
N LEU A 284 -3.50 27.92 24.15
CA LEU A 284 -4.06 27.25 25.33
C LEU A 284 -2.96 26.89 26.34
N LEU A 285 -1.83 26.35 25.88
CA LEU A 285 -0.68 26.02 26.73
C LEU A 285 -0.09 27.28 27.39
N LEU A 286 0.02 28.39 26.65
CA LEU A 286 0.47 29.67 27.20
C LEU A 286 -0.50 30.23 28.25
N LEU A 287 -1.81 30.14 28.00
CA LEU A 287 -2.83 30.54 28.97
C LEU A 287 -2.74 29.69 30.24
N LEU A 288 -2.57 28.37 30.10
CA LEU A 288 -2.40 27.45 31.21
C LEU A 288 -1.14 27.80 32.03
N ALA A 289 -0.01 28.08 31.37
CA ALA A 289 1.23 28.49 32.02
C ALA A 289 1.10 29.84 32.76
N LEU A 290 0.36 30.79 32.19
CA LEU A 290 0.05 32.06 32.86
C LEU A 290 -0.83 31.87 34.09
N LEU A 291 -1.84 30.99 33.99
CA LEU A 291 -2.70 30.65 35.12
C LEU A 291 -1.89 29.96 36.22
N THR A 292 -1.05 28.97 35.90
CA THR A 292 -0.21 28.30 36.91
C THR A 292 0.76 29.28 37.58
N LEU A 293 1.37 30.20 36.83
CA LEU A 293 2.21 31.26 37.40
C LEU A 293 1.40 32.20 38.32
N ALA A 294 0.21 32.61 37.93
CA ALA A 294 -0.65 33.49 38.72
C ALA A 294 -1.13 32.84 40.02
N PHE A 295 -1.37 31.52 40.02
CA PHE A 295 -1.78 30.77 41.21
C PHE A 295 -0.59 30.28 42.07
N ALA A 296 0.61 30.14 41.52
CA ALA A 296 1.82 29.76 42.26
C ALA A 296 2.55 30.96 42.89
N ALA A 297 2.45 32.15 42.29
CA ALA A 297 3.09 33.37 42.81
C ALA A 297 2.73 33.72 44.27
N PRO A 298 1.47 33.57 44.74
CA PRO A 298 1.11 33.85 46.12
C PRO A 298 1.62 32.83 47.14
N LEU A 299 2.11 31.67 46.70
CA LEU A 299 2.66 30.61 47.57
C LEU A 299 4.18 30.73 47.77
N LEU A 300 4.84 31.63 47.04
CA LEU A 300 6.29 31.87 47.06
C LEU A 300 6.67 33.20 47.75
N THR A 301 5.69 33.96 48.23
CA THR A 301 5.82 35.19 49.02
C THR A 301 5.36 34.94 50.46
#